data_AF-A0AAD9L0D6-F1
#
_entry.id   AF-A0AAD9L0D6-F1
#
_cell.length_a   1.000
_cell.length_b   1.000
_cell.length_c   1.000
_cell.angle_alpha   90.00
_cell.angle_beta   90.00
_cell.angle_gamma   90.00
#
_symmetry.space_group_name_H-M   'P 1'
#
loop_
_entity.id
_entity.type
_entity.pdbx_description
1 polymer ?
#
loop_
_entity_poly.entity_id
_entity_poly.type
_entity_poly.pdbx_seq_one_letter_code
_entity_poly.pdbx_strand_id
1 'polypeptide(L)'
;MCPCGLKARYTMQSCCPPSYMEAFMKRHLRSIMRITWVDKVTNKEILKRTGLQSMEDLLIRKNLQWTGHLMRMSPDRLAKQVFYCQLSFGHRKRGRLRLRFKDTI
;
A
#
# COMPACT_ATOMS: atom_id res chain seq x y z
N MET A 1 11.62 -8.89 -8.26
CA MET A 1 11.16 -9.64 -9.45
C MET A 1 9.78 -10.21 -9.12
N CYS A 2 8.69 -9.80 -9.80
CA CYS A 2 7.48 -10.64 -9.84
C CYS A 2 7.90 -11.90 -10.65
N PRO A 3 7.49 -13.10 -10.25
CA PRO A 3 7.92 -14.35 -10.89
C PRO A 3 7.56 -14.46 -12.39
N CYS A 4 6.81 -13.51 -12.96
CA CYS A 4 6.38 -13.49 -14.36
C CYS A 4 7.34 -12.80 -15.35
N GLY A 5 8.49 -12.26 -14.92
CA GLY A 5 9.56 -11.80 -15.83
C GLY A 5 9.25 -10.64 -16.79
N LEU A 6 8.01 -10.15 -16.87
CA LEU A 6 7.62 -9.08 -17.80
C LEU A 6 7.66 -7.70 -17.13
N LYS A 7 8.51 -6.82 -17.69
CA LYS A 7 8.43 -5.37 -17.48
C LYS A 7 7.15 -4.86 -18.15
N ALA A 8 6.00 -5.06 -17.50
CA ALA A 8 4.72 -4.55 -18.00
C ALA A 8 4.66 -3.04 -17.77
N ARG A 9 5.12 -2.31 -18.78
CA ARG A 9 4.64 -0.96 -19.09
C ARG A 9 3.13 -1.09 -19.30
N TYR A 10 2.35 -0.47 -18.41
CA TYR A 10 0.92 -0.19 -18.54
C TYR A 10 0.05 -1.33 -19.11
N THR A 11 -0.47 -2.18 -18.22
CA THR A 11 -1.81 -2.80 -18.20
C THR A 11 -1.78 -4.21 -17.60
N MET A 12 -2.88 -4.55 -16.92
CA MET A 12 -3.31 -5.88 -16.46
C MET A 12 -2.75 -6.40 -15.13
N GLN A 13 -3.50 -6.08 -14.06
CA GLN A 13 -3.51 -6.66 -12.70
C GLN A 13 -3.79 -8.18 -12.64
N SER A 14 -3.66 -8.95 -13.73
CA SER A 14 -4.13 -10.34 -13.81
C SER A 14 -3.08 -11.40 -13.45
N CYS A 15 -1.78 -11.09 -13.39
CA CYS A 15 -0.72 -12.11 -13.24
C CYS A 15 -0.06 -12.22 -11.86
N CYS A 16 -0.15 -11.22 -10.98
CA CYS A 16 0.43 -11.28 -9.64
C CYS A 16 -0.74 -11.48 -8.63
N PRO A 17 -0.63 -12.42 -7.66
CA PRO A 17 -1.72 -12.69 -6.71
C PRO A 17 -2.10 -11.42 -5.92
N PRO A 18 -3.39 -11.26 -5.56
CA PRO A 18 -3.84 -10.09 -4.82
C PRO A 18 -3.05 -9.96 -3.52
N SER A 19 -2.67 -8.73 -3.17
CA SER A 19 -1.99 -8.48 -1.91
C SER A 19 -2.82 -9.04 -0.74
N TYR A 20 -2.15 -9.49 0.32
CA TYR A 20 -2.81 -10.09 1.49
C TYR A 20 -3.98 -9.25 2.01
N MET A 21 -3.78 -7.93 2.08
CA MET A 21 -4.79 -6.98 2.54
C MET A 21 -6.00 -6.91 1.59
N GLU A 22 -5.75 -6.96 0.28
CA GLU A 22 -6.83 -6.92 -0.70
C GLU A 22 -7.66 -8.21 -0.67
N ALA A 23 -7.02 -9.37 -0.51
CA ALA A 23 -7.70 -10.65 -0.32
C ALA A 23 -8.52 -10.69 0.98
N PHE A 24 -7.95 -10.20 2.08
CA PHE A 24 -8.62 -10.08 3.38
C PHE A 24 -9.89 -9.22 3.28
N MET A 25 -9.78 -8.04 2.67
CA MET A 25 -10.90 -7.11 2.50
C MET A 25 -12.03 -7.75 1.68
N LYS A 26 -11.69 -8.35 0.53
CA LYS A 26 -12.68 -9.03 -0.34
C LYS A 26 -13.40 -10.17 0.40
N ARG A 27 -12.69 -10.97 1.20
CA ARG A 27 -13.29 -12.04 2.01
C ARG A 27 -14.33 -11.50 3.00
N HIS A 28 -14.02 -10.39 3.68
CA HIS A 28 -14.94 -9.77 4.64
C HIS A 28 -16.15 -9.16 3.94
N LEU A 29 -15.94 -8.46 2.82
CA LEU A 29 -17.05 -7.88 2.05
C LEU A 29 -18.03 -8.96 1.55
N ARG A 30 -17.51 -10.12 1.11
CA ARG A 30 -18.37 -11.26 0.74
C ARG A 30 -19.16 -11.80 1.92
N SER A 31 -18.54 -11.89 3.09
CA SER A 31 -19.21 -12.37 4.31
C SER A 31 -20.31 -11.42 4.77
N ILE A 32 -20.06 -10.10 4.77
CA ILE A 32 -21.03 -9.08 5.18
C ILE A 32 -22.23 -9.06 4.23
N MET A 33 -21.99 -9.12 2.91
CA MET A 33 -23.06 -9.15 1.90
C MET A 33 -23.69 -10.53 1.70
N ARG A 34 -23.27 -11.54 2.49
CA ARG A 34 -23.77 -12.93 2.41
C ARG A 34 -23.65 -13.54 1.01
N ILE A 35 -22.59 -13.23 0.28
CA ILE A 35 -22.35 -13.72 -1.10
C ILE A 35 -21.62 -15.05 -1.06
N THR A 36 -22.30 -16.09 -1.51
CA THR A 36 -21.80 -17.45 -1.63
C THR A 36 -21.15 -17.69 -3.01
N TRP A 37 -20.54 -18.86 -3.19
CA TRP A 37 -19.98 -19.26 -4.48
C TRP A 37 -21.06 -19.52 -5.56
N VAL A 38 -22.31 -19.76 -5.14
CA VAL A 38 -23.46 -20.00 -6.04
C VAL A 38 -23.84 -18.71 -6.78
N ASP A 39 -23.69 -17.56 -6.14
CA ASP A 39 -24.10 -16.26 -6.71
C ASP A 39 -23.23 -15.79 -7.89
N LYS A 40 -22.08 -16.44 -8.13
CA LYS A 40 -21.11 -16.13 -9.21
C LYS A 40 -20.74 -14.65 -9.34
N VAL A 41 -20.87 -13.87 -8.26
CA VAL A 41 -20.54 -12.44 -8.24
C VAL A 41 -19.03 -12.25 -8.27
N THR A 42 -18.56 -11.45 -9.23
CA THR A 42 -17.14 -11.11 -9.38
C THR A 42 -16.66 -10.13 -8.31
N ASN A 43 -15.37 -10.14 -7.99
CA ASN A 43 -14.78 -9.20 -7.00
C ASN A 43 -14.93 -7.73 -7.42
N LYS A 44 -14.93 -7.43 -8.72
CA LYS A 44 -15.15 -6.08 -9.24
C LYS A 44 -16.57 -5.60 -8.95
N GLU A 45 -17.54 -6.49 -9.12
CA GLU A 45 -18.95 -6.21 -8.84
C GLU A 45 -19.20 -5.97 -7.34
N ILE A 46 -18.53 -6.72 -6.47
CA ILE A 46 -18.56 -6.53 -5.01
C ILE A 46 -18.11 -5.11 -4.61
N LEU A 47 -17.03 -4.62 -5.23
CA LEU A 47 -16.54 -3.26 -4.98
C LEU A 47 -17.51 -2.20 -5.53
N LYS A 48 -18.07 -2.41 -6.72
CA LYS A 48 -19.09 -1.51 -7.29
C LYS A 48 -20.33 -1.38 -6.41
N ARG A 49 -20.86 -2.50 -5.92
CA ARG A 49 -22.05 -2.53 -5.04
C ARG A 49 -21.84 -1.80 -3.71
N THR A 50 -20.63 -1.88 -3.17
CA THR A 50 -20.28 -1.23 -1.91
C THR A 50 -19.85 0.23 -2.10
N GLY A 51 -19.63 0.67 -3.34
CA GLY A 51 -19.08 1.99 -3.64
C GLY A 51 -17.64 2.18 -3.13
N LEU A 52 -16.96 1.09 -2.76
CA LEU A 52 -15.62 1.12 -2.19
C LEU A 52 -14.55 1.03 -3.29
N GLN A 53 -13.46 1.74 -3.09
CA GLN A 53 -12.26 1.62 -3.92
C GLN A 53 -11.49 0.35 -3.57
N SER A 54 -10.56 -0.07 -4.43
CA SER A 54 -9.66 -1.16 -4.07
C SER A 54 -8.78 -0.73 -2.88
N MET A 55 -8.30 -1.70 -2.10
CA MET A 55 -7.42 -1.42 -0.97
C MET A 55 -6.12 -0.73 -1.44
N GLU A 56 -5.63 -1.11 -2.62
CA GLU A 56 -4.43 -0.54 -3.23
C GLU A 56 -4.64 0.94 -3.56
N ASP A 57 -5.77 1.28 -4.18
CA ASP A 57 -6.11 2.68 -4.50
C ASP A 57 -6.22 3.53 -3.24
N LEU A 58 -6.82 2.98 -2.18
CA LEU A 58 -6.94 3.67 -0.90
C LEU A 58 -5.57 3.96 -0.29
N LEU A 59 -4.66 2.97 -0.29
CA LEU A 59 -3.31 3.12 0.21
C LEU A 59 -2.52 4.15 -0.60
N ILE A 60 -2.59 4.09 -1.93
CA ILE A 60 -1.94 5.06 -2.82
C ILE A 60 -2.46 6.47 -2.51
N ARG A 61 -3.79 6.65 -2.44
CA ARG A 61 -4.40 7.94 -2.16
C ARG A 61 -3.99 8.50 -0.81
N LYS A 62 -3.98 7.68 0.24
CA LYS A 62 -3.56 8.09 1.59
C LYS A 62 -2.08 8.46 1.64
N ASN A 63 -1.22 7.67 0.99
CA ASN A 63 0.20 7.97 0.89
C ASN A 63 0.44 9.29 0.15
N LEU A 64 -0.24 9.52 -0.98
CA LEU A 64 -0.12 10.77 -1.74
C LEU A 64 -0.61 11.99 -0.97
N GLN A 65 -1.70 11.85 -0.21
CA GLN A 65 -2.18 12.94 0.67
C GLN A 65 -1.17 13.26 1.75
N TRP A 66 -0.59 12.23 2.38
CA TRP A 66 0.41 12.40 3.43
C TRP A 66 1.71 13.01 2.91
N THR A 67 2.23 12.53 1.77
CA THR A 67 3.41 13.12 1.14
C THR A 67 3.16 14.55 0.68
N GLY A 68 2.01 14.83 0.08
CA GLY A 68 1.62 16.19 -0.29
C GLY A 68 1.51 17.12 0.92
N HIS A 69 1.02 16.61 2.06
CA HIS A 69 1.00 17.36 3.31
C HIS A 69 2.43 17.65 3.81
N LEU A 70 3.32 16.65 3.81
CA LEU A 70 4.73 16.84 4.18
C LEU A 70 5.43 17.88 3.28
N MET A 71 5.17 17.85 1.98
CA MET A 71 5.73 18.82 1.03
C MET A 71 5.31 20.25 1.33
N ARG A 72 4.07 20.47 1.80
CA ARG A 72 3.56 21.80 2.18
C ARG A 72 3.97 22.24 3.60
N MET A 73 4.46 21.32 4.44
CA MET A 73 4.91 21.64 5.79
C MET A 73 6.11 22.59 5.75
N SER A 74 6.34 23.40 6.80
CA SER A 74 7.54 24.25 6.87
C SER A 74 8.81 23.40 6.95
N PRO A 75 9.94 23.87 6.40
CA PRO A 75 11.21 23.12 6.39
C PRO A 75 11.81 22.91 7.78
N ASP A 76 11.39 23.68 8.77
CA ASP A 76 11.84 23.60 10.17
C ASP A 76 11.24 22.38 10.89
N ARG A 77 10.19 21.79 10.31
CA ARG A 77 9.51 20.63 10.89
C ARG A 77 10.35 19.38 10.64
N LEU A 78 10.72 18.70 11.73
CA LEU A 78 11.47 17.45 11.72
C LEU A 78 10.93 16.43 10.71
N ALA A 79 9.61 16.31 10.57
CA ALA A 79 9.00 15.37 9.63
C ALA A 79 9.41 15.63 8.16
N LYS A 80 9.49 16.89 7.74
CA LYS A 80 9.93 17.27 6.39
C LYS A 80 11.44 17.13 6.23
N GLN A 81 12.20 17.51 7.26
CA GLN A 81 13.65 17.30 7.28
C GLN A 81 13.98 15.82 7.11
N VAL A 82 13.45 14.95 7.99
CA VAL A 82 13.67 13.49 7.94
C VAL A 82 13.23 12.90 6.60
N PHE A 83 12.16 13.40 5.99
CA PHE A 83 11.69 12.93 4.69
C PHE A 83 12.70 13.18 3.56
N TYR A 84 13.40 14.32 3.58
CA TYR A 84 14.43 14.67 2.59
C TYR A 84 15.87 14.38 3.06
N CYS A 85 16.06 13.95 4.30
CA CYS A 85 17.37 13.61 4.83
C CYS A 85 17.98 12.44 4.03
N GLN A 86 19.04 12.73 3.30
CA GLN A 86 19.97 11.70 2.85
C GLN A 86 20.94 11.45 4.00
N LEU A 87 21.14 10.18 4.40
CA LEU A 87 22.15 9.86 5.39
C LEU A 87 23.53 10.18 4.80
N SER A 88 24.18 11.22 5.33
CA SER A 88 25.55 11.61 4.95
C SER A 88 26.59 10.63 5.49
N PHE A 89 26.35 10.03 6.66
CA PHE A 89 27.20 9.01 7.26
C PHE A 89 26.37 7.90 7.91
N GLY A 90 26.78 6.64 7.70
CA GLY A 90 26.19 5.47 8.35
C GLY A 90 26.17 4.22 7.48
N HIS A 91 27.03 3.23 7.78
CA HIS A 91 26.96 1.92 7.15
C HIS A 91 25.90 1.06 7.84
N ARG A 92 24.84 0.69 7.12
CA ARG A 92 23.84 -0.27 7.61
C ARG A 92 24.42 -1.69 7.59
N LYS A 93 24.60 -2.31 8.75
CA LYS A 93 24.97 -3.73 8.84
C LYS A 93 23.83 -4.60 8.27
N ARG A 94 24.16 -5.52 7.35
CA ARG A 94 23.23 -6.49 6.77
C ARG A 94 22.71 -7.41 7.89
N GLY A 95 21.39 -7.54 8.05
CA GLY A 95 20.77 -8.57 8.91
C GLY A 95 20.20 -8.16 10.27
N ARG A 96 20.19 -6.88 10.68
CA ARG A 96 19.57 -6.47 11.97
C ARG A 96 18.10 -6.05 11.80
N LEU A 97 17.23 -6.41 12.76
CA LEU A 97 15.87 -5.85 12.86
C LEU A 97 15.93 -4.33 13.09
N ARG A 98 14.99 -3.60 12.46
CA ARG A 98 14.89 -2.14 12.50
C ARG A 98 14.53 -1.64 13.91
N LEU A 99 15.50 -1.27 14.73
CA LEU A 99 15.24 -0.25 15.76
C LEU A 99 14.93 1.06 15.04
N ARG A 100 13.93 1.79 15.55
CA ARG A 100 13.49 3.05 14.92
C ARG A 100 14.49 4.14 15.28
N PHE A 101 14.53 5.19 14.48
CA PHE A 101 15.38 6.38 14.71
C PHE A 101 15.24 6.99 16.11
N LYS A 102 14.13 6.74 16.82
CA LYS A 102 13.90 7.19 18.20
C LYS A 102 14.73 6.45 19.26
N ASP A 103 15.23 5.25 18.98
CA ASP A 103 15.86 4.39 19.98
C ASP A 103 17.36 4.71 20.15
N THR A 104 17.82 5.90 19.70
CA THR A 104 19.24 6.30 19.71
C THR A 104 19.44 7.80 19.91
N ILE A 105 18.43 8.51 20.45
CA ILE A 105 18.58 9.85 21.02
C ILE A 105 18.52 9.70 22.54
#